data_AF-A0A532TM91-F1
#
_entry.id   AF-A0A532TM91-F1
#
_cell.length_a   1.000
_cell.length_b   1.000
_cell.length_c   1.000
_cell.angle_alpha   90.00
_cell.angle_beta   90.00
_cell.angle_gamma   90.00
#
_symmetry.space_group_name_H-M   'P 1'
#
loop_
_entity.id
_entity.type
_entity.pdbx_description
1 polymer ?
#
loop_
_entity_poly.entity_id
_entity_poly.type
_entity_poly.pdbx_seq_one_letter_code
_entity_poly.pdbx_strand_id
1 'polypeptide(L)' 'MMDIITAAKIREMDERERERTLLTLREELMMLYSQQTGGGIADNPAKAKLLRKQIARVLTVKNEMKKLNV' A
#
# COMPACT_ATOMS: atom_id res chain seq x y z
N MET A 1 -2.31 -15.70 3.31
CA MET A 1 -3.53 -14.94 3.00
C MET A 1 -3.10 -13.48 2.90
N MET A 2 -3.21 -12.84 1.74
CA MET A 2 -2.85 -11.42 1.59
C MET A 2 -4.08 -10.60 2.00
N ASP A 3 -4.02 -9.87 3.11
CA ASP A 3 -5.16 -9.09 3.60
C ASP A 3 -5.28 -7.79 2.78
N ILE A 4 -6.40 -7.63 2.07
CA ILE A 4 -6.65 -6.44 1.26
C ILE A 4 -7.17 -5.33 2.16
N ILE A 5 -6.37 -4.30 2.33
CA ILE A 5 -6.76 -3.13 3.13
C ILE A 5 -7.89 -2.37 2.43
N THR A 6 -9.06 -2.29 3.07
CA THR A 6 -10.24 -1.57 2.57
C THR A 6 -10.17 -0.08 2.90
N ALA A 7 -10.96 0.74 2.20
CA ALA A 7 -10.99 2.19 2.45
C ALA A 7 -11.57 2.52 3.83
N ALA A 8 -12.56 1.75 4.30
CA ALA A 8 -13.13 1.88 5.64
C ALA A 8 -12.06 1.71 6.72
N LYS A 9 -11.28 0.63 6.64
CA LYS A 9 -10.18 0.37 7.58
C LYS A 9 -9.15 1.49 7.60
N ILE A 10 -8.80 2.07 6.44
CA ILE A 10 -7.85 3.19 6.37
C ILE A 10 -8.44 4.47 7.00
N ARG A 11 -9.76 4.68 6.90
CA ARG A 11 -10.40 5.84 7.52
C ARG A 11 -10.42 5.74 9.05
N GLU A 12 -10.49 4.53 9.59
CA GLU A 12 -10.40 4.27 11.04
C GLU A 12 -8.99 4.48 11.60
N MET A 13 -7.94 4.30 10.79
CA MET A 13 -6.54 4.53 11.19
C MET A 13 -6.25 5.99 11.54
N ASP A 14 -5.33 6.25 12.47
CA ASP A 14 -4.80 7.59 12.71
C ASP A 14 -3.79 8.03 11.62
N GLU A 15 -3.34 9.29 11.63
CA GLU A 15 -2.39 9.78 10.62
C GLU A 15 -1.06 9.02 10.60
N ARG A 16 -0.50 8.69 11.77
CA ARG A 16 0.77 7.97 11.89
C ARG A 16 0.62 6.53 11.45
N GLU A 17 -0.50 5.91 11.77
CA GLU A 17 -0.83 4.55 11.35
C GLU A 17 -1.01 4.45 9.83
N ARG A 18 -1.66 5.44 9.20
CA ARG A 18 -1.74 5.54 7.73
C ARG A 18 -0.36 5.71 7.10
N GLU A 19 0.53 6.49 7.72
CA GLU A 19 1.91 6.64 7.26
C GLU A 19 2.72 5.36 7.35
N ARG A 20 2.63 4.68 8.49
CA ARG A 20 3.30 3.41 8.70
C ARG A 20 2.81 2.36 7.71
N THR A 21 1.50 2.28 7.52
CA THR A 21 0.87 1.40 6.52
C THR A 21 1.37 1.71 5.11
N LEU A 22 1.46 2.99 4.74
CA LEU A 22 1.98 3.41 3.43
C LEU A 22 3.45 3.00 3.24
N LEU A 23 4.28 3.15 4.28
CA LEU A 23 5.69 2.77 4.24
C LEU A 23 5.83 1.26 4.03
N THR A 24 5.14 0.45 4.84
CA THR A 24 5.17 -1.02 4.73
C THR A 24 4.74 -1.50 3.35
N LEU A 25 3.66 -0.95 2.79
CA LEU A 25 3.21 -1.32 1.43
C LEU A 25 4.24 -0.97 0.34
N ARG A 26 5.01 0.12 0.51
CA ARG A 26 6.08 0.52 -0.41
C ARG A 26 7.31 -0.38 -0.29
N GLU A 27 7.68 -0.76 0.94
CA GLU A 27 8.77 -1.71 1.20
C GLU A 27 8.47 -3.07 0.58
N GLU A 28 7.26 -3.59 0.76
CA GLU A 28 6.81 -4.83 0.13
C GLU A 28 6.89 -4.76 -1.40
N LEU A 29 6.45 -3.63 -1.99
CA LEU A 29 6.53 -3.44 -3.44
C LEU A 29 7.98 -3.36 -3.93
N MET A 30 8.88 -2.73 -3.17
CA MET A 30 10.30 -2.64 -3.50
C MET A 30 10.97 -4.01 -3.46
N MET A 31 10.69 -4.81 -2.42
CA MET A 31 11.17 -6.19 -2.30
C MET A 31 10.73 -7.04 -3.49
N LEU A 32 9.48 -6.88 -3.92
CA LEU A 32 8.94 -7.57 -5.08
C LEU A 32 9.70 -7.23 -6.38
N TYR A 33 10.01 -5.96 -6.60
CA TYR A 33 10.81 -5.54 -7.77
C TYR A 33 12.27 -6.00 -7.70
N SER A 34 12.85 -6.02 -6.50
CA SER A 34 14.21 -6.55 -6.28
C SER A 34 14.29 -8.03 -6.67
N GLN A 35 13.30 -8.83 -6.26
CA GLN A 35 13.21 -10.24 -6.63
C GLN A 35 13.01 -10.46 -8.13
N GLN A 36 12.19 -9.62 -8.79
CA GLN A 36 11.98 -9.70 -10.24
C GLN A 36 13.25 -9.38 -11.03
N THR A 37 14.02 -8.37 -10.61
CA THR A 37 15.24 -7.95 -11.31
C THR A 37 16.43 -8.87 -11.03
N GLY A 38 16.49 -9.48 -9.83
CA GLY A 38 17.59 -10.33 -9.40
C GLY A 38 17.62 -11.75 -9.99
N GLY A 39 16.75 -12.09 -10.94
CA GLY A 39 16.69 -13.42 -11.56
C GLY A 39 16.07 -14.51 -10.67
N GLY A 40 15.44 -14.14 -9.55
CA GLY A 40 14.63 -15.06 -8.75
C GLY A 40 13.34 -15.47 -9.46
N ILE A 41 12.64 -16.49 -8.94
CA ILE A 41 11.31 -16.85 -9.42
C ILE A 41 10.44 -15.60 -9.35
N ALA A 42 10.02 -15.09 -10.51
CA ALA A 42 9.19 -13.90 -10.60
C ALA A 42 7.91 -14.15 -9.79
N ASP A 43 7.80 -13.51 -8.63
CA ASP A 43 6.60 -13.61 -7.82
C ASP A 43 5.42 -13.02 -8.60
N ASN A 44 4.21 -13.51 -8.31
CA ASN A 44 3.02 -13.32 -9.14
C ASN A 44 2.81 -11.82 -9.48
N PRO A 45 2.80 -11.42 -10.77
CA PRO A 45 2.61 -10.02 -11.17
C PRO A 45 1.28 -9.42 -10.66
N ALA A 46 0.30 -10.26 -10.31
CA ALA A 46 -0.93 -9.84 -9.65
C ALA A 46 -0.67 -9.20 -8.28
N LYS A 47 0.36 -9.63 -7.54
CA LYS A 47 0.75 -9.05 -6.23
C LYS A 47 1.23 -7.62 -6.38
N ALA A 48 2.11 -7.34 -7.35
CA ALA A 48 2.57 -5.98 -7.64
C ALA A 48 1.39 -5.05 -7.95
N LYS A 49 0.45 -5.52 -8.78
CA LYS A 49 -0.76 -4.78 -9.12
C LYS A 49 -1.64 -4.52 -7.89
N LEU A 50 -1.76 -5.49 -6.98
CA LEU A 50 -2.55 -5.36 -5.76
C LEU A 50 -1.92 -4.34 -4.79
N LEU A 51 -0.61 -4.44 -4.54
CA LEU A 51 0.15 -3.50 -3.70
C LEU A 51 0.01 -2.07 -4.20
N ARG A 52 0.18 -1.84 -5.51
CA ARG A 52 -0.02 -0.51 -6.11
C ARG A 52 -1.43 0.03 -5.86
N LYS A 53 -2.47 -0.81 -5.96
CA LYS A 53 -3.85 -0.41 -5.65
C LYS A 53 -4.06 -0.10 -4.16
N GLN A 54 -3.44 -0.85 -3.26
CA GLN A 54 -3.51 -0.59 -1.81
C GLN A 54 -2.80 0.73 -1.46
N ILE A 55 -1.61 0.97 -2.01
CA ILE A 55 -0.89 2.25 -1.86
C ILE A 55 -1.76 3.42 -2.34
N ALA A 56 -2.34 3.31 -3.54
CA ALA A 56 -3.21 4.34 -4.08
C ALA A 56 -4.39 4.63 -3.15
N ARG A 57 -5.03 3.59 -2.61
CA ARG A 57 -6.16 3.73 -1.67
C ARG A 57 -5.76 4.48 -0.39
N VAL A 58 -4.59 4.18 0.19
CA VAL A 58 -4.09 4.90 1.37
C VAL A 58 -3.86 6.37 1.05
N LEU A 59 -3.21 6.67 -0.08
CA LEU A 59 -2.95 8.05 -0.51
C LEU A 59 -4.26 8.83 -0.77
N THR A 60 -5.26 8.19 -1.37
CA THR A 60 -6.58 8.80 -1.59
C THR A 60 -7.22 9.20 -0.26
N VAL A 61 -7.31 8.28 0.71
CA VAL A 61 -7.91 8.58 2.02
C VAL A 61 -7.10 9.64 2.77
N LYS A 62 -5.76 9.61 2.73
CA LYS A 62 -4.94 10.67 3.31
C LYS A 62 -5.28 12.05 2.72
N ASN A 63 -5.45 12.13 1.40
CA ASN A 63 -5.83 13.38 0.73
C ASN A 63 -7.26 13.81 1.06
N GLU A 64 -8.21 12.87 1.16
CA GLU A 64 -9.59 13.14 1.60
C GLU A 64 -9.59 13.76 3.02
N MET A 65 -8.89 13.11 3.97
CA MET A 65 -8.78 13.56 5.36
C MET A 65 -8.10 14.93 5.45
N LYS A 66 -7.04 15.16 4.67
CA LYS A 66 -6.35 16.46 4.63
C LYS A 66 -7.28 17.58 4.14
N LYS A 67 -8.14 17.33 3.15
CA LYS A 67 -9.10 18.31 2.65
C LYS A 67 -10.23 18.62 3.64
N LEU A 68 -10.60 17.65 4.49
CA LEU A 68 -11.65 17.84 5.50
C LEU A 68 -11.16 18.65 6.71
N ASN A 69 -9.85 18.62 6.98
CA ASN A 69 -9.22 19.33 8.09
C ASN A 69 -8.72 20.74 7.73
N VAL A 70 -9.06 21.25 6.54
CA VAL A 70 -8.74 22.59 6.02
C VAL A 70 -10.02 23.37 5.86
#